data_AF-A0A1M6X6I9-F1
#
_entry.id   AF-A0A1M6X6I9-F1
#
_cell.length_a   1.000
_cell.length_b   1.000
_cell.length_c   1.000
_cell.angle_alpha   90.00
_cell.angle_beta   90.00
_cell.angle_gamma   90.00
#
_symmetry.space_group_name_H-M   'P 1'
#
loop_
_entity.id
_entity.type
_entity.pdbx_description
1 polymer ?
#
loop_
_entity_poly.entity_id
_entity_poly.type
_entity_poly.pdbx_seq_one_letter_code
_entity_poly.pdbx_strand_id
1 'polypeptide(L)'
;MLYIFAKPTQGIRRLLERTRAQLYGKETVLRADDIVLRFGQSKLADPTEGLILNRQSALQLSRSKSQMAKFLRQVGVRFVLPSQNQPSANRFVRQFRIPVFNHQPLACFRTDGKEPWTNGRIQGMPQHEEEVALDSDRLITRAGWLAVRAVHALGLDAAYVSLGLGPKGVLHVIDVTSNPQLEGRLLEIYSEAIQTYMEQQITLSRFNYNQLKLGTDVELMLENAEGKMVLASRYFTRKGRVGCDDRSVQQDGRRLPLLELRPDPDQSPMGLYVNLRTTMLEAARRINRQDVAWRAGSMPFAGYSTGGHIHFSGFPFSSRLVRALDAYLGLPLMAVENPTRALGRRPRYGFLGDVRHKSYGGFEYRTPASFIVDPKVTLAAFALAHLIAVHYIELPEIWLYDPQVQSHFYSHEINELHPYLEQCMVAIRRLPAYRRYEEQIEPLFHMIEQQEIWDETVDVRDVWEIPKRFANTSSVPAVKRRRRKRVQSS
;
A
#
# COMPACT_ATOMS: atom_id res chain seq x y z
N MET A 1 -20.47 -9.83 16.97
CA MET A 1 -19.76 -10.28 18.21
C MET A 1 -18.31 -10.65 17.86
N LEU A 2 -17.38 -10.63 18.83
CA LEU A 2 -15.99 -11.07 18.60
C LEU A 2 -15.74 -12.45 19.20
N TYR A 3 -15.18 -13.34 18.39
CA TYR A 3 -14.71 -14.65 18.81
C TYR A 3 -13.21 -14.81 18.58
N ILE A 4 -12.51 -15.45 19.52
CA ILE A 4 -11.11 -15.83 19.38
C ILE A 4 -11.03 -17.32 19.07
N PHE A 5 -10.41 -17.64 17.94
CA PHE A 5 -10.12 -19.03 17.58
C PHE A 5 -8.69 -19.38 17.95
N ALA A 6 -8.51 -19.95 19.13
CA ALA A 6 -7.20 -20.34 19.65
C ALA A 6 -7.27 -21.56 20.57
N LYS A 7 -6.10 -22.16 20.88
CA LYS A 7 -6.00 -23.10 22.00
C LYS A 7 -6.14 -22.33 23.32
N PRO A 8 -6.85 -22.88 24.32
CA PRO A 8 -7.06 -22.19 25.60
C PRO A 8 -5.77 -22.19 26.43
N THR A 9 -4.97 -21.12 26.31
CA THR A 9 -3.81 -20.83 27.17
C THR A 9 -4.15 -19.73 28.18
N GLN A 10 -3.30 -19.50 29.18
CA GLN A 10 -3.51 -18.41 30.14
C GLN A 10 -3.53 -17.03 29.45
N GLY A 11 -2.64 -16.79 28.48
CA GLY A 11 -2.64 -15.58 27.67
C GLY A 11 -3.94 -15.38 26.89
N ILE A 12 -4.48 -16.45 26.29
CA ILE A 12 -5.77 -16.38 25.58
C ILE A 12 -6.94 -16.12 26.54
N ARG A 13 -6.96 -16.73 27.73
CA ARG A 13 -8.01 -16.43 28.75
C ARG A 13 -8.00 -14.95 29.13
N ARG A 14 -6.82 -14.38 29.38
CA ARG A 14 -6.68 -12.95 29.70
C ARG A 14 -7.05 -12.06 28.50
N LEU A 15 -6.75 -12.48 27.27
CA LEU A 15 -7.19 -11.76 26.08
C LEU A 15 -8.71 -11.72 26.00
N LEU A 16 -9.38 -12.87 26.15
CA LEU A 16 -10.85 -12.99 26.13
C LEU A 16 -11.50 -12.06 27.16
N GLU A 17 -10.98 -12.05 28.40
CA GLU A 17 -11.44 -11.17 29.48
C GLU A 17 -11.29 -9.69 29.10
N ARG A 18 -10.12 -9.29 28.60
CA ARG A 18 -9.83 -7.89 28.23
C ARG A 18 -10.68 -7.41 27.06
N THR A 19 -10.84 -8.22 26.02
CA THR A 19 -11.57 -7.83 24.80
C THR A 19 -13.06 -8.15 24.88
N ARG A 20 -13.53 -8.75 25.99
CA ARG A 20 -14.90 -9.29 26.13
C ARG A 20 -15.29 -10.23 24.98
N ALA A 21 -14.31 -10.95 24.45
CA ALA A 21 -14.51 -11.89 23.36
C ALA A 21 -14.91 -13.26 23.90
N GLN A 22 -15.49 -14.08 23.03
CA GLN A 22 -15.81 -15.48 23.34
C GLN A 22 -14.84 -16.42 22.65
N LEU A 23 -14.65 -17.63 23.19
CA LEU A 23 -13.85 -18.65 22.51
C LEU A 23 -14.68 -19.25 21.35
N TYR A 24 -14.12 -19.30 20.15
CA TYR A 24 -14.73 -20.01 19.03
C TYR A 24 -14.56 -21.53 19.20
N GLY A 25 -15.66 -22.27 19.07
CA GLY A 25 -15.70 -23.73 19.12
C GLY A 25 -16.61 -24.32 18.04
N LYS A 26 -16.64 -25.66 17.95
CA LYS A 26 -17.47 -26.37 16.96
C LYS A 26 -18.97 -26.06 17.08
N GLU A 27 -19.44 -25.84 18.30
CA GLU A 27 -20.85 -25.52 18.60
C GLU A 27 -21.17 -24.03 18.47
N THR A 28 -20.20 -23.19 18.09
CA THR A 28 -20.42 -21.75 17.94
C THR A 28 -21.19 -21.47 16.64
N VAL A 29 -22.40 -20.94 16.79
CA VAL A 29 -23.20 -20.43 15.67
C VAL A 29 -22.85 -18.97 15.43
N LEU A 30 -22.35 -18.67 14.22
CA LEU A 30 -21.96 -17.32 13.83
C LEU A 30 -23.04 -16.63 13.00
N ARG A 31 -23.12 -15.32 13.14
CA ARG A 31 -23.89 -14.40 12.28
C ARG A 31 -22.96 -13.76 11.24
N ALA A 32 -23.55 -13.20 10.19
CA ALA A 32 -22.80 -12.52 9.12
C ALA A 32 -21.95 -11.33 9.62
N ASP A 33 -22.37 -10.67 10.69
CA ASP A 33 -21.69 -9.52 11.32
C ASP A 33 -20.73 -9.93 12.46
N ASP A 34 -20.60 -11.23 12.74
CA ASP A 34 -19.62 -11.73 13.70
C ASP A 34 -18.20 -11.70 13.13
N ILE A 35 -17.23 -11.52 14.02
CA ILE A 35 -15.81 -11.47 13.69
C ILE A 35 -15.11 -12.60 14.43
N VAL A 36 -14.30 -13.37 13.69
CA VAL A 36 -13.48 -14.46 14.24
C VAL A 36 -12.02 -14.11 14.01
N LEU A 37 -11.26 -13.91 15.09
CA LEU A 37 -9.81 -13.73 15.03
C LEU A 37 -9.10 -15.03 15.36
N ARG A 38 -8.42 -15.60 14.37
CA ARG A 38 -7.67 -16.84 14.55
C ARG A 38 -6.25 -16.58 15.06
N PHE A 39 -5.96 -17.11 16.25
CA PHE A 39 -4.63 -17.13 16.84
C PHE A 39 -4.13 -18.59 16.92
N GLY A 40 -3.23 -18.95 16.00
CA GLY A 40 -2.58 -20.26 16.01
C GLY A 40 -3.20 -21.34 15.13
N GLN A 41 -2.54 -22.50 15.14
CA GLN A 41 -2.82 -23.58 14.19
C GLN A 41 -3.86 -24.55 14.75
N SER A 42 -5.11 -24.12 14.74
CA SER A 42 -6.24 -25.04 14.84
C SER A 42 -6.42 -25.81 13.52
N LYS A 43 -6.73 -27.11 13.61
CA LYS A 43 -7.00 -27.96 12.43
C LYS A 43 -8.41 -27.74 11.85
N LEU A 44 -9.29 -27.09 12.59
CA LEU A 44 -10.64 -26.80 12.14
C LEU A 44 -10.62 -25.79 10.98
N ALA A 45 -11.46 -26.04 9.98
CA ALA A 45 -11.68 -25.16 8.84
C ALA A 45 -12.12 -23.76 9.31
N ASP A 46 -11.96 -22.78 8.43
CA ASP A 46 -12.56 -21.47 8.64
C ASP A 46 -14.10 -21.60 8.59
N PRO A 47 -14.84 -20.86 9.45
CA PRO A 47 -16.29 -20.84 9.39
C PRO A 47 -16.80 -20.33 8.04
N THR A 48 -18.00 -20.74 7.64
CA THR A 48 -18.62 -20.26 6.39
C THR A 48 -19.28 -18.89 6.54
N GLU A 49 -19.53 -18.46 7.77
CA GLU A 49 -20.19 -17.20 8.12
C GLU A 49 -19.26 -16.31 8.96
N GLY A 50 -19.51 -14.99 8.88
CA GLY A 50 -18.76 -13.98 9.61
C GLY A 50 -17.43 -13.57 8.95
N LEU A 51 -16.84 -12.50 9.47
CA LEU A 51 -15.54 -12.01 9.04
C LEU A 51 -14.42 -12.74 9.77
N ILE A 52 -13.59 -13.47 9.02
CA ILE A 52 -12.45 -14.20 9.57
C ILE A 52 -11.18 -13.41 9.37
N LEU A 53 -10.53 -13.06 10.48
CA LEU A 53 -9.19 -12.49 10.51
C LEU A 53 -8.17 -13.61 10.72
N ASN A 54 -7.03 -13.54 10.02
CA ASN A 54 -6.00 -14.59 10.00
C ASN A 54 -6.54 -15.96 9.53
N ARG A 55 -7.12 -16.00 8.32
CA ARG A 55 -7.62 -17.24 7.71
C ARG A 55 -6.61 -18.39 7.74
N GLN A 56 -7.13 -19.61 7.73
CA GLN A 56 -6.34 -20.82 7.80
C GLN A 56 -5.30 -20.90 6.67
N SER A 57 -5.64 -20.49 5.46
CA SER A 57 -4.73 -20.44 4.31
C SER A 57 -3.49 -19.56 4.58
N ALA A 58 -3.70 -18.35 5.11
CA ALA A 58 -2.63 -17.44 5.51
C ALA A 58 -1.74 -18.01 6.64
N LEU A 59 -2.34 -18.72 7.60
CA LEU A 59 -1.60 -19.42 8.65
C LEU A 59 -0.74 -20.58 8.11
N GLN A 60 -1.21 -21.31 7.09
CA GLN A 60 -0.42 -22.37 6.48
C GLN A 60 0.80 -21.79 5.75
N LEU A 61 0.63 -20.69 5.01
CA LEU A 61 1.73 -20.04 4.31
C LEU A 61 2.83 -19.53 5.26
N SER A 62 2.42 -19.06 6.43
CA SER A 62 3.34 -18.62 7.50
C SER A 62 3.88 -19.76 8.37
N ARG A 63 3.53 -21.04 8.13
CA ARG A 63 3.94 -22.19 8.97
C ARG A 63 5.40 -22.61 8.77
N SER A 64 5.83 -22.74 7.52
CA SER A 64 7.19 -23.15 7.17
C SER A 64 8.04 -21.92 6.87
N LYS A 65 9.10 -21.70 7.68
CA LYS A 65 10.01 -20.56 7.50
C LYS A 65 10.65 -20.54 6.11
N SER A 66 10.96 -21.71 5.55
CA SER A 66 11.54 -21.84 4.21
C SER A 66 10.54 -21.50 3.10
N GLN A 67 9.29 -21.98 3.20
CA GLN A 67 8.25 -21.66 2.21
C GLN A 67 7.89 -20.18 2.27
N MET A 68 7.71 -19.64 3.48
CA MET A 68 7.49 -18.22 3.73
C MET A 68 8.63 -17.37 3.16
N ALA A 69 9.89 -17.76 3.36
CA ALA A 69 11.04 -17.06 2.79
C ALA A 69 11.05 -17.06 1.26
N LYS A 70 10.75 -18.22 0.64
CA LYS A 70 10.65 -18.35 -0.82
C LYS A 70 9.58 -17.42 -1.38
N PHE A 71 8.38 -17.50 -0.81
CA PHE A 71 7.23 -16.70 -1.22
C PHE A 71 7.48 -15.20 -1.01
N LEU A 72 7.93 -14.77 0.17
CA LEU A 72 8.18 -13.36 0.45
C LEU A 72 9.22 -12.74 -0.51
N ARG A 73 10.28 -13.48 -0.84
CA ARG A 73 11.27 -13.03 -1.83
C ARG A 73 10.67 -12.86 -3.22
N GLN A 74 9.79 -13.77 -3.63
CA GLN A 74 9.10 -13.72 -4.92
C GLN A 74 8.23 -12.47 -5.06
N VAL A 75 7.57 -12.04 -3.99
CA VAL A 75 6.76 -10.81 -3.94
C VAL A 75 7.56 -9.55 -3.56
N GLY A 76 8.89 -9.61 -3.65
CA GLY A 76 9.80 -8.47 -3.44
C GLY A 76 10.09 -8.10 -1.98
N VAL A 77 9.67 -8.91 -1.00
CA VAL A 77 10.01 -8.74 0.41
C VAL A 77 11.35 -9.40 0.72
N ARG A 78 12.30 -8.60 1.21
CA ARG A 78 13.63 -9.10 1.58
C ARG A 78 13.53 -9.99 2.81
N PHE A 79 13.68 -11.30 2.62
CA PHE A 79 13.70 -12.29 3.69
C PHE A 79 15.07 -12.96 3.79
N VAL A 80 15.57 -13.21 4.99
CA VAL A 80 16.84 -13.90 5.24
C VAL A 80 16.60 -15.22 5.96
N LEU A 81 17.31 -16.27 5.56
CA LEU A 81 17.34 -17.57 6.25
C LEU A 81 18.73 -17.77 6.88
N PRO A 82 18.82 -18.44 8.05
CA PRO A 82 20.09 -18.64 8.72
C PRO A 82 21.02 -19.47 7.86
N SER A 83 22.20 -18.93 7.57
CA SER A 83 23.24 -19.71 6.91
C SER A 83 23.93 -20.57 7.96
N GLN A 84 23.85 -21.90 7.81
CA GLN A 84 24.63 -22.83 8.63
C GLN A 84 26.13 -22.76 8.28
N ASN A 85 26.46 -22.42 7.03
CA ASN A 85 27.83 -22.42 6.52
C ASN A 85 28.57 -21.08 6.72
N GLN A 86 27.86 -19.99 7.04
CA GLN A 86 28.45 -18.66 7.29
C GLN A 86 27.80 -17.98 8.50
N PRO A 87 28.20 -18.33 9.74
CA PRO A 87 27.61 -17.78 10.97
C PRO A 87 27.81 -16.27 11.13
N SER A 88 28.88 -15.72 10.56
CA SER A 88 29.16 -14.28 10.56
C SER A 88 28.17 -13.46 9.71
N ALA A 89 27.58 -14.08 8.68
CA ALA A 89 26.53 -13.49 7.85
C ALA A 89 25.17 -13.41 8.57
N ASN A 90 25.03 -14.08 9.71
CA ASN A 90 23.84 -14.09 10.56
C ASN A 90 23.88 -12.98 11.65
N ARG A 91 24.77 -11.99 11.52
CA ARG A 91 24.89 -10.88 12.48
C ARG A 91 24.18 -9.63 11.96
N PHE A 92 23.15 -9.21 12.68
CA PHE A 92 22.51 -7.91 12.48
C PHE A 92 23.15 -6.87 13.39
N VAL A 93 23.21 -5.62 12.95
CA VAL A 93 23.67 -4.49 13.77
C VAL A 93 22.58 -4.08 14.77
N ARG A 94 21.32 -4.30 14.38
CA ARG A 94 20.12 -4.00 15.14
C ARG A 94 19.02 -4.98 14.77
N GLN A 95 18.21 -5.37 15.74
CA GLN A 95 17.00 -6.16 15.50
C GLN A 95 15.77 -5.37 15.91
N PHE A 96 14.65 -5.68 15.25
CA PHE A 96 13.35 -5.11 15.58
C PHE A 96 12.33 -6.23 15.76
N ARG A 97 11.38 -6.00 16.67
CA ARG A 97 10.16 -6.78 16.78
C ARG A 97 8.95 -5.87 16.70
N ILE A 98 8.03 -6.21 15.82
CA ILE A 98 6.92 -5.34 15.47
C ILE A 98 5.63 -6.17 15.49
N PRO A 99 4.78 -6.06 16.51
CA PRO A 99 3.42 -6.55 16.43
C PRO A 99 2.65 -5.74 15.38
N VAL A 100 1.96 -6.45 14.50
CA VAL A 100 1.11 -5.89 13.46
C VAL A 100 -0.31 -6.40 13.66
N PHE A 101 -1.28 -5.50 13.51
CA PHE A 101 -2.70 -5.82 13.45
C PHE A 101 -3.42 -4.88 12.49
N ASN A 102 -4.38 -5.38 11.72
CA ASN A 102 -5.24 -4.57 10.83
C ASN A 102 -4.43 -3.63 9.90
N HIS A 103 -3.35 -4.14 9.29
CA HIS A 103 -2.43 -3.39 8.41
C HIS A 103 -1.68 -2.23 9.08
N GLN A 104 -1.53 -2.26 10.41
CA GLN A 104 -0.82 -1.23 11.17
C GLN A 104 0.25 -1.84 12.09
N PRO A 105 1.45 -1.22 12.19
CA PRO A 105 2.39 -1.58 13.24
C PRO A 105 1.86 -1.01 14.56
N LEU A 106 1.79 -1.83 15.60
CA LEU A 106 1.23 -1.44 16.89
C LEU A 106 2.29 -0.89 17.85
N ALA A 107 3.50 -1.44 17.79
CA ALA A 107 4.65 -1.01 18.57
C ALA A 107 5.95 -1.39 17.85
N CYS A 108 7.09 -0.90 18.33
CA CYS A 108 8.41 -1.32 17.88
C CYS A 108 9.30 -1.60 19.08
N PHE A 109 9.82 -2.80 19.17
CA PHE A 109 10.83 -3.18 20.15
C PHE A 109 12.17 -3.32 19.46
N ARG A 110 13.20 -2.68 20.01
CA ARG A 110 14.53 -2.60 19.42
C ARG A 110 15.56 -3.25 20.33
N THR A 111 16.46 -4.01 19.71
CA THR A 111 17.69 -4.49 20.36
C THR A 111 18.88 -4.00 19.56
N ASP A 112 19.77 -3.25 20.23
CA ASP A 112 21.04 -2.81 19.69
C ASP A 112 22.15 -3.80 20.09
N GLY A 113 22.90 -4.30 19.11
CA GLY A 113 23.99 -5.25 19.37
C GLY A 113 24.05 -6.38 18.35
N LYS A 114 25.21 -7.06 18.31
CA LYS A 114 25.46 -8.22 17.45
C LYS A 114 24.93 -9.50 18.14
N GLU A 115 23.64 -9.53 18.48
CA GLU A 115 23.06 -10.73 19.05
C GLU A 115 23.10 -11.89 18.02
N PRO A 116 23.50 -13.10 18.43
CA PRO A 116 23.47 -14.26 17.58
C PRO A 116 22.03 -14.58 17.18
N TRP A 117 21.79 -14.70 15.89
CA TRP A 117 20.50 -15.09 15.37
C TRP A 117 20.21 -16.56 15.64
N THR A 118 19.03 -16.86 16.20
CA THR A 118 18.56 -18.23 16.45
C THR A 118 17.64 -18.73 15.33
N ASN A 119 17.70 -20.03 15.03
CA ASN A 119 16.87 -20.66 14.00
C ASN A 119 15.38 -20.76 14.41
N GLY A 120 15.08 -20.67 15.71
CA GLY A 120 13.75 -20.84 16.27
C GLY A 120 12.74 -19.78 15.84
N ARG A 121 11.46 -20.10 16.00
CA ARG A 121 10.38 -19.11 15.92
C ARG A 121 10.48 -18.19 17.13
N ILE A 122 10.34 -16.90 16.89
CA ILE A 122 10.31 -15.92 17.98
C ILE A 122 8.83 -15.72 18.33
N GLN A 123 8.42 -16.30 19.46
CA GLN A 123 7.02 -16.32 19.89
C GLN A 123 6.68 -15.21 20.90
N GLY A 124 7.63 -14.73 21.68
CA GLY A 124 7.41 -13.71 22.71
C GLY A 124 8.50 -12.64 22.73
N MET A 125 8.33 -11.63 23.58
CA MET A 125 9.31 -10.56 23.77
C MET A 125 10.51 -11.05 24.61
N PRO A 126 11.75 -10.93 24.10
CA PRO A 126 12.97 -11.08 24.90
C PRO A 126 13.07 -10.07 26.05
N GLN A 127 13.82 -10.41 27.11
CA GLN A 127 13.96 -9.60 28.33
C GLN A 127 14.76 -8.29 28.16
N HIS A 128 15.40 -8.05 27.01
CA HIS A 128 16.32 -6.93 26.78
C HIS A 128 15.91 -6.00 25.62
N GLU A 129 14.65 -5.99 25.19
CA GLU A 129 14.20 -5.10 24.13
C GLU A 129 13.69 -3.76 24.69
N GLU A 130 14.08 -2.66 24.06
CA GLU A 130 13.58 -1.31 24.35
C GLU A 130 12.37 -1.01 23.46
N GLU A 131 11.23 -0.60 24.04
CA GLU A 131 10.10 -0.09 23.27
C GLU A 131 10.42 1.33 22.76
N VAL A 132 10.38 1.52 21.44
CA VAL A 132 10.70 2.79 20.77
C VAL A 132 9.52 3.28 19.95
N ALA A 133 9.31 4.60 19.91
CA ALA A 133 8.22 5.20 19.14
C ALA A 133 8.37 4.92 17.63
N LEU A 134 7.26 4.58 16.96
CA LEU A 134 7.22 4.15 15.56
C LEU A 134 7.66 5.24 14.55
N ASP A 135 7.62 6.49 14.97
CA ASP A 135 7.97 7.68 14.19
C ASP A 135 9.25 8.37 14.69
N SER A 136 9.94 7.79 15.67
CA SER A 136 11.16 8.36 16.27
C SER A 136 12.28 8.59 15.24
N ASP A 137 12.44 7.68 14.27
CA ASP A 137 13.34 7.87 13.15
C ASP A 137 12.88 7.16 11.85
N ARG A 138 13.50 7.55 10.74
CA ARG A 138 13.19 7.00 9.40
C ARG A 138 13.45 5.50 9.27
N LEU A 139 14.39 4.94 10.03
CA LEU A 139 14.70 3.52 9.99
C LEU A 139 13.61 2.72 10.69
N ILE A 140 13.12 3.18 11.85
CA ILE A 140 12.02 2.56 12.60
C ILE A 140 10.73 2.63 11.79
N THR A 141 10.42 3.77 11.17
CA THR A 141 9.26 3.88 10.26
C THR A 141 9.36 2.88 9.10
N ARG A 142 10.55 2.73 8.49
CA ARG A 142 10.79 1.73 7.43
C ARG A 142 10.68 0.29 7.92
N ALA A 143 11.08 0.02 9.17
CA ALA A 143 10.91 -1.28 9.79
C ALA A 143 9.41 -1.59 9.98
N GLY A 144 8.63 -0.64 10.48
CA GLY A 144 7.16 -0.73 10.57
C GLY A 144 6.51 -1.05 9.22
N TRP A 145 6.85 -0.31 8.17
CA TRP A 145 6.31 -0.54 6.83
C TRP A 145 6.70 -1.92 6.26
N LEU A 146 7.94 -2.36 6.46
CA LEU A 146 8.38 -3.67 6.02
C LEU A 146 7.65 -4.80 6.76
N ALA A 147 7.39 -4.62 8.06
CA ALA A 147 6.62 -5.57 8.85
C ALA A 147 5.17 -5.68 8.35
N VAL A 148 4.48 -4.54 8.17
CA VAL A 148 3.11 -4.51 7.60
C VAL A 148 3.08 -5.18 6.23
N ARG A 149 4.03 -4.83 5.33
CA ARG A 149 4.11 -5.44 4.00
C ARG A 149 4.25 -6.96 4.08
N ALA A 150 5.09 -7.47 4.98
CA ALA A 150 5.31 -8.91 5.11
C ALA A 150 4.04 -9.63 5.60
N VAL A 151 3.34 -9.05 6.58
CA VAL A 151 2.09 -9.59 7.14
C VAL A 151 0.98 -9.58 6.09
N HIS A 152 0.81 -8.45 5.40
CA HIS A 152 -0.20 -8.30 4.36
C HIS A 152 0.02 -9.25 3.19
N ALA A 153 1.25 -9.37 2.69
CA ALA A 153 1.61 -10.30 1.62
C ALA A 153 1.31 -11.76 1.98
N LEU A 154 1.43 -12.15 3.25
CA LEU A 154 1.08 -13.49 3.71
C LEU A 154 -0.42 -13.73 3.87
N GLY A 155 -1.26 -12.73 3.59
CA GLY A 155 -2.71 -12.81 3.82
C GLY A 155 -3.10 -12.71 5.30
N LEU A 156 -2.17 -12.32 6.19
CA LEU A 156 -2.40 -12.21 7.63
C LEU A 156 -2.96 -10.83 7.98
N ASP A 157 -3.78 -10.77 9.01
CA ASP A 157 -4.30 -9.56 9.63
C ASP A 157 -3.60 -9.24 10.95
N ALA A 158 -3.07 -10.26 11.63
CA ALA A 158 -2.37 -10.16 12.90
C ALA A 158 -1.10 -11.03 12.91
N ALA A 159 0.06 -10.46 13.22
CA ALA A 159 1.29 -11.23 13.40
C ALA A 159 2.37 -10.44 14.14
N TYR A 160 3.33 -11.17 14.71
CA TYR A 160 4.52 -10.61 15.33
C TYR A 160 5.72 -10.80 14.40
N VAL A 161 6.30 -9.69 13.94
CA VAL A 161 7.34 -9.70 12.90
C VAL A 161 8.71 -9.45 13.51
N SER A 162 9.67 -10.27 13.11
CA SER A 162 11.08 -10.11 13.45
C SER A 162 11.85 -9.57 12.25
N LEU A 163 12.56 -8.46 12.44
CA LEU A 163 13.40 -7.84 11.41
C LEU A 163 14.85 -7.69 11.89
N GLY A 164 15.77 -7.67 10.94
CA GLY A 164 17.19 -7.41 11.19
C GLY A 164 17.76 -6.36 10.24
N LEU A 165 18.58 -5.46 10.78
CA LEU A 165 19.36 -4.50 10.01
C LEU A 165 20.75 -5.09 9.71
N GLY A 166 21.00 -5.43 8.44
CA GLY A 166 22.30 -5.91 8.01
C GLY A 166 23.37 -4.80 8.06
N PRO A 167 24.67 -5.16 7.99
CA PRO A 167 25.79 -4.21 8.09
C PRO A 167 25.80 -3.13 7.01
N LYS A 168 25.14 -3.38 5.86
CA LYS A 168 24.98 -2.40 4.77
C LYS A 168 23.76 -1.47 4.96
N GLY A 169 23.13 -1.45 6.14
CA GLY A 169 21.95 -0.62 6.42
C GLY A 169 20.67 -1.11 5.74
N VAL A 170 20.60 -2.39 5.37
CA VAL A 170 19.44 -2.98 4.69
C VAL A 170 18.61 -3.79 5.70
N LEU A 171 17.31 -3.52 5.73
CA LEU A 171 16.35 -4.29 6.53
C LEU A 171 15.98 -5.61 5.84
N HIS A 172 15.92 -6.67 6.64
CA HIS A 172 15.49 -8.00 6.23
C HIS A 172 14.44 -8.52 7.21
N VAL A 173 13.41 -9.18 6.68
CA VAL A 173 12.49 -10.00 7.46
C VAL A 173 13.23 -11.28 7.87
N ILE A 174 13.18 -11.58 9.16
CA ILE A 174 13.76 -12.76 9.79
C ILE A 174 12.67 -13.82 10.02
N ASP A 175 11.52 -13.40 10.51
CA ASP A 175 10.40 -14.27 10.86
C ASP A 175 9.08 -13.50 10.88
N VAL A 176 7.98 -14.20 10.62
CA VAL A 176 6.61 -13.71 10.81
C VAL A 176 5.85 -14.77 11.58
N THR A 177 5.57 -14.48 12.85
CA THR A 177 4.86 -15.39 13.75
C THR A 177 3.40 -14.99 13.79
N SER A 178 2.53 -15.81 13.18
CA SER A 178 1.08 -15.59 13.14
C SER A 178 0.35 -15.97 14.44
N ASN A 179 1.08 -16.49 15.43
CA ASN A 179 0.55 -16.93 16.71
C ASN A 179 1.49 -16.63 17.89
N PRO A 180 1.79 -15.34 18.14
CA PRO A 180 2.65 -14.97 19.24
C PRO A 180 2.08 -15.42 20.59
N GLN A 181 2.96 -15.67 21.56
CA GLN A 181 2.61 -15.86 22.95
C GLN A 181 2.17 -14.52 23.53
N LEU A 182 0.87 -14.39 23.79
CA LEU A 182 0.27 -13.16 24.30
C LEU A 182 0.43 -13.07 25.81
N GLU A 183 1.57 -12.53 26.24
CA GLU A 183 1.92 -12.30 27.64
C GLU A 183 2.50 -10.89 27.82
N GLY A 184 2.44 -10.38 29.05
CA GLY A 184 2.97 -9.06 29.42
C GLY A 184 2.51 -7.94 28.48
N ARG A 185 3.48 -7.13 28.04
CA ARG A 185 3.25 -5.98 27.15
C ARG A 185 2.62 -6.34 25.81
N LEU A 186 2.94 -7.53 25.27
CA LEU A 186 2.39 -7.95 23.98
C LEU A 186 0.88 -8.25 24.07
N LEU A 187 0.42 -8.81 25.18
CA LEU A 187 -1.01 -9.00 25.46
C LEU A 187 -1.75 -7.67 25.52
N GLU A 188 -1.18 -6.66 26.19
CA GLU A 188 -1.77 -5.32 26.29
C GLU A 188 -1.97 -4.70 24.92
N ILE A 189 -0.90 -4.67 24.11
CA ILE A 189 -0.89 -4.07 22.77
C ILE A 189 -1.94 -4.72 21.87
N TYR A 190 -2.01 -6.05 21.82
CA TYR A 190 -3.03 -6.73 21.00
C TYR A 190 -4.44 -6.54 21.56
N SER A 191 -4.62 -6.53 22.88
CA SER A 191 -5.94 -6.30 23.49
C SER A 191 -6.48 -4.93 23.13
N GLU A 192 -5.65 -3.89 23.25
CA GLU A 192 -6.00 -2.50 22.88
C GLU A 192 -6.33 -2.41 21.38
N ALA A 193 -5.48 -2.95 20.51
CA ALA A 193 -5.69 -2.91 19.06
C ALA A 193 -6.99 -3.63 18.63
N ILE A 194 -7.31 -4.77 19.26
CA ILE A 194 -8.55 -5.50 19.01
C ILE A 194 -9.77 -4.70 19.48
N GLN A 195 -9.71 -4.08 20.67
CA GLN A 195 -10.80 -3.23 21.18
C GLN A 195 -11.04 -2.04 20.25
N THR A 196 -9.98 -1.32 19.88
CA THR A 196 -10.07 -0.20 18.92
C THR A 196 -10.66 -0.64 17.59
N TYR A 197 -10.26 -1.81 17.07
CA TYR A 197 -10.85 -2.34 15.85
C TYR A 197 -12.34 -2.64 16.01
N MET A 198 -12.76 -3.24 17.10
CA MET A 198 -14.18 -3.52 17.37
C MET A 198 -15.01 -2.22 17.45
N GLU A 199 -14.49 -1.18 18.09
CA GLU A 199 -15.11 0.15 18.14
C GLU A 199 -15.22 0.78 16.74
N GLN A 200 -14.20 0.62 15.90
CA GLN A 200 -14.23 1.05 14.51
C GLN A 200 -15.29 0.31 13.70
N GLN A 201 -15.46 -1.01 13.90
CA GLN A 201 -16.52 -1.78 13.23
C GLN A 201 -17.92 -1.29 13.61
N ILE A 202 -18.13 -0.95 14.89
CA ILE A 202 -19.39 -0.35 15.35
C ILE A 202 -19.61 1.01 14.68
N THR A 203 -18.56 1.83 14.59
CA THR A 203 -18.62 3.15 13.94
C THR A 203 -18.92 3.04 12.44
N LEU A 204 -18.31 2.08 11.75
CA LEU A 204 -18.52 1.80 10.33
C LEU A 204 -19.98 1.46 10.02
N SER A 205 -20.65 0.67 10.87
CA SER A 205 -22.08 0.36 10.66
C SER A 205 -23.03 1.56 10.74
N ARG A 206 -22.55 2.70 11.29
CA ARG A 206 -23.30 3.96 11.41
C ARG A 206 -22.72 5.07 10.54
N PHE A 207 -21.72 4.76 9.72
CA PHE A 207 -20.94 5.76 9.01
C PHE A 207 -21.76 6.42 7.89
N ASN A 208 -21.69 7.75 7.81
CA ASN A 208 -22.29 8.50 6.71
C ASN A 208 -21.27 8.64 5.58
N TYR A 209 -21.46 7.87 4.51
CA TYR A 209 -20.58 7.88 3.34
C TYR A 209 -20.43 9.24 2.64
N ASN A 210 -21.32 10.19 2.89
CA ASN A 210 -21.15 11.57 2.39
C ASN A 210 -19.95 12.29 3.02
N GLN A 211 -19.35 11.76 4.10
CA GLN A 211 -18.12 12.30 4.69
C GLN A 211 -16.85 11.82 3.99
N LEU A 212 -16.93 10.78 3.15
CA LEU A 212 -15.80 10.28 2.38
C LEU A 212 -15.31 11.38 1.42
N LYS A 213 -14.02 11.67 1.48
CA LYS A 213 -13.33 12.54 0.52
C LYS A 213 -12.19 11.80 -0.13
N LEU A 214 -12.12 11.90 -1.46
CA LEU A 214 -11.02 11.43 -2.26
C LEU A 214 -10.05 12.57 -2.55
N GLY A 215 -8.76 12.29 -2.42
CA GLY A 215 -7.69 13.10 -2.98
C GLY A 215 -6.81 12.24 -3.89
N THR A 216 -5.84 12.85 -4.55
CA THR A 216 -4.86 12.10 -5.34
C THR A 216 -3.53 12.83 -5.39
N ASP A 217 -2.46 12.06 -5.39
CA ASP A 217 -1.10 12.52 -5.68
C ASP A 217 -0.65 11.69 -6.90
N VAL A 218 -0.60 12.29 -8.10
CA VAL A 218 -0.19 11.58 -9.33
C VAL A 218 1.17 12.06 -9.81
N GLU A 219 2.05 11.09 -10.10
CA GLU A 219 3.44 11.33 -10.45
C GLU A 219 3.69 11.18 -11.95
N LEU A 220 4.44 12.11 -12.53
CA LEU A 220 4.85 12.05 -13.93
C LEU A 220 6.28 12.56 -14.12
N MET A 221 6.86 12.29 -15.28
CA MET A 221 8.22 12.69 -15.63
C MET A 221 8.22 13.55 -16.88
N LEU A 222 9.24 14.38 -17.03
CA LEU A 222 9.39 15.27 -18.18
C LEU A 222 10.47 14.74 -19.11
N GLU A 223 10.22 14.79 -20.41
CA GLU A 223 11.10 14.29 -21.47
C GLU A 223 11.28 15.39 -22.52
N ASN A 224 12.49 15.57 -23.05
CA ASN A 224 12.73 16.51 -24.16
C ASN A 224 12.61 15.81 -25.53
N ALA A 225 12.71 16.58 -26.62
CA ALA A 225 12.64 16.05 -27.98
C ALA A 225 13.69 14.97 -28.32
N GLU A 226 14.82 14.91 -27.59
CA GLU A 226 15.84 13.87 -27.76
C GLU A 226 15.62 12.63 -26.87
N GLY A 227 14.46 12.51 -26.21
CA GLY A 227 14.15 11.40 -25.31
C GLY A 227 14.86 11.45 -23.96
N LYS A 228 15.47 12.60 -23.60
CA LYS A 228 16.22 12.77 -22.35
C LYS A 228 15.34 13.33 -21.25
N MET A 229 15.57 12.83 -20.03
CA MET A 229 14.89 13.30 -18.83
C MET A 229 15.15 14.79 -18.57
N VAL A 230 14.06 15.53 -18.36
CA VAL A 230 14.07 16.91 -17.86
C VAL A 230 13.66 16.89 -16.39
N LEU A 231 14.43 17.56 -15.53
CA LEU A 231 14.11 17.61 -14.11
C LEU A 231 12.90 18.50 -13.85
N ALA A 232 11.86 17.97 -13.20
CA ALA A 232 10.70 18.74 -12.75
C ALA A 232 11.10 19.92 -11.83
N SER A 233 12.15 19.75 -11.03
CA SER A 233 12.75 20.81 -10.19
C SER A 233 13.32 22.02 -10.94
N ARG A 234 13.38 22.00 -12.28
CA ARG A 234 13.65 23.20 -13.09
C ARG A 234 12.46 24.17 -13.09
N TYR A 235 11.25 23.64 -12.95
CA TYR A 235 10.01 24.40 -13.01
C TYR A 235 9.42 24.57 -11.62
N PHE A 236 9.40 23.52 -10.79
CA PHE A 236 8.65 23.50 -9.53
C PHE A 236 9.53 23.33 -8.29
N THR A 237 8.96 23.71 -7.15
CA THR A 237 9.48 23.35 -5.81
C THR A 237 8.88 22.03 -5.36
N ARG A 238 9.35 21.47 -4.23
CA ARG A 238 8.74 20.25 -3.64
C ARG A 238 7.25 20.40 -3.34
N LYS A 239 6.92 21.48 -2.61
CA LYS A 239 5.59 21.74 -2.06
C LYS A 239 4.68 22.41 -3.08
N GLY A 240 3.37 22.32 -2.82
CA GLY A 240 2.30 22.95 -3.58
C GLY A 240 1.43 21.94 -4.32
N ARG A 241 0.33 22.44 -4.90
CA ARG A 241 -0.57 21.66 -5.78
C ARG A 241 0.16 21.09 -6.99
N VAL A 242 1.15 21.82 -7.49
CA VAL A 242 2.10 21.33 -8.48
C VAL A 242 3.49 21.39 -7.88
N GLY A 243 4.12 20.22 -7.69
CA GLY A 243 5.43 20.16 -7.05
C GLY A 243 6.29 19.01 -7.55
N CYS A 244 7.23 18.60 -6.71
CA CYS A 244 8.08 17.44 -6.98
C CYS A 244 7.97 16.45 -5.84
N ASP A 245 8.03 15.16 -6.18
CA ASP A 245 8.27 14.10 -5.19
C ASP A 245 9.67 14.27 -4.55
N ASP A 246 9.85 13.69 -3.37
CA ASP A 246 11.07 13.79 -2.58
C ASP A 246 12.24 12.97 -3.15
N ARG A 247 11.99 12.08 -4.10
CA ARG A 247 13.03 11.33 -4.78
C ARG A 247 13.98 12.27 -5.53
N SER A 248 15.27 12.11 -5.28
CA SER A 248 16.32 12.89 -5.93
C SER A 248 17.29 12.03 -6.72
N VAL A 249 17.81 12.59 -7.81
CA VAL A 249 18.89 12.00 -8.60
C VAL A 249 20.11 11.82 -7.69
N GLN A 250 20.63 10.60 -7.61
CA GLN A 250 21.78 10.25 -6.75
C GLN A 250 21.59 10.62 -5.27
N GLN A 251 20.33 10.70 -4.79
CA GLN A 251 20.00 11.01 -3.39
C GLN A 251 20.52 12.36 -2.87
N ASP A 252 20.78 13.33 -3.76
CA ASP A 252 21.37 14.63 -3.39
C ASP A 252 20.38 15.63 -2.77
N GLY A 253 19.10 15.29 -2.71
CA GLY A 253 18.05 16.14 -2.15
C GLY A 253 17.85 17.47 -2.88
N ARG A 254 18.25 17.61 -4.14
CA ARG A 254 18.12 18.86 -4.91
C ARG A 254 17.62 18.65 -6.33
N ARG A 255 18.13 17.65 -7.04
CA ARG A 255 17.72 17.34 -8.40
C ARG A 255 16.53 16.39 -8.34
N LEU A 256 15.32 16.96 -8.35
CA LEU A 256 14.06 16.20 -8.27
C LEU A 256 13.53 15.97 -9.69
N PRO A 257 13.46 14.70 -10.16
CA PRO A 257 13.07 14.39 -11.52
C PRO A 257 11.55 14.24 -11.71
N LEU A 258 10.82 13.84 -10.67
CA LEU A 258 9.37 13.59 -10.74
C LEU A 258 8.59 14.89 -10.50
N LEU A 259 7.61 15.14 -11.36
CA LEU A 259 6.53 16.10 -11.16
C LEU A 259 5.41 15.38 -10.42
N GLU A 260 4.86 16.01 -9.38
CA GLU A 260 3.71 15.47 -8.63
C GLU A 260 2.58 16.50 -8.67
N LEU A 261 1.40 16.05 -9.10
CA LEU A 261 0.16 16.83 -9.15
C LEU A 261 -0.72 16.41 -7.98
N ARG A 262 -1.09 17.40 -7.16
CA ARG A 262 -1.83 17.25 -5.90
C ARG A 262 -3.05 18.17 -5.92
N PRO A 263 -4.09 17.84 -6.69
CA PRO A 263 -5.32 18.62 -6.76
C PRO A 263 -6.04 18.71 -5.40
N ASP A 264 -6.95 19.69 -5.29
CA ASP A 264 -7.82 19.77 -4.13
C ASP A 264 -8.73 18.53 -4.06
N PRO A 265 -8.91 17.94 -2.86
CA PRO A 265 -9.74 16.75 -2.68
C PRO A 265 -11.23 17.08 -2.89
N ASP A 266 -12.01 16.07 -3.29
CA ASP A 266 -13.44 16.19 -3.54
C ASP A 266 -14.21 14.98 -2.98
N GLN A 267 -15.51 15.14 -2.75
CA GLN A 267 -16.39 14.04 -2.34
C GLN A 267 -16.85 13.20 -3.54
N SER A 268 -16.87 13.80 -4.73
CA SER A 268 -17.27 13.15 -5.97
C SER A 268 -16.04 12.79 -6.84
N PRO A 269 -16.01 11.61 -7.48
CA PRO A 269 -14.97 11.27 -8.44
C PRO A 269 -14.81 12.29 -9.57
N MET A 270 -15.93 12.82 -10.07
CA MET A 270 -15.93 13.82 -11.14
C MET A 270 -15.35 15.16 -10.67
N GLY A 271 -15.68 15.62 -9.45
CA GLY A 271 -15.09 16.82 -8.87
C GLY A 271 -13.57 16.70 -8.72
N LEU A 272 -13.08 15.55 -8.25
CA LEU A 272 -11.64 15.27 -8.18
C LEU A 272 -10.97 15.28 -9.57
N TYR A 273 -11.63 14.71 -10.58
CA TYR A 273 -11.17 14.74 -11.97
C TYR A 273 -11.05 16.17 -12.52
N VAL A 274 -12.04 17.03 -12.27
CA VAL A 274 -12.02 18.45 -12.65
C VAL A 274 -10.90 19.21 -11.91
N ASN A 275 -10.72 18.94 -10.62
CA ASN A 275 -9.64 19.54 -9.83
C ASN A 275 -8.25 19.11 -10.32
N LEU A 276 -8.10 17.85 -10.74
CA LEU A 276 -6.89 17.34 -11.38
C LEU A 276 -6.60 18.08 -12.69
N ARG A 277 -7.60 18.17 -13.59
CA ARG A 277 -7.45 18.91 -14.85
C ARG A 277 -7.06 20.37 -14.63
N THR A 278 -7.63 21.02 -13.62
CA THR A 278 -7.29 22.40 -13.22
C THR A 278 -5.83 22.50 -12.77
N THR A 279 -5.35 21.53 -12.00
CA THR A 279 -3.96 21.45 -11.52
C THR A 279 -2.99 21.17 -12.69
N MET A 280 -3.39 20.37 -13.67
CA MET A 280 -2.63 20.17 -14.91
C MET A 280 -2.51 21.47 -15.71
N LEU A 281 -3.58 22.28 -15.82
CA LEU A 281 -3.53 23.58 -16.49
C LEU A 281 -2.55 24.55 -15.79
N GLU A 282 -2.52 24.56 -14.45
CA GLU A 282 -1.54 25.33 -13.69
C GLU A 282 -0.10 24.90 -14.01
N ALA A 283 0.15 23.58 -13.97
CA ALA A 283 1.44 23.00 -14.29
C ALA A 283 1.87 23.32 -15.74
N ALA A 284 0.96 23.21 -16.70
CA ALA A 284 1.20 23.48 -18.11
C ALA A 284 1.52 24.97 -18.37
N ARG A 285 0.85 25.90 -17.69
CA ARG A 285 1.18 27.35 -17.77
C ARG A 285 2.59 27.65 -17.26
N ARG A 286 3.06 26.92 -16.24
CA ARG A 286 4.40 27.14 -15.69
C ARG A 286 5.51 26.51 -16.53
N ILE A 287 5.26 25.35 -17.13
CA ILE A 287 6.21 24.70 -18.05
C ILE A 287 6.24 25.42 -19.40
N ASN A 288 5.07 25.76 -19.95
CA ASN A 288 4.82 26.52 -21.18
C ASN A 288 5.74 26.16 -22.36
N ARG A 289 5.94 24.86 -22.61
CA ARG A 289 6.86 24.34 -23.61
C ARG A 289 6.26 23.16 -24.37
N GLN A 290 6.34 23.23 -25.70
CA GLN A 290 5.90 22.18 -26.62
C GLN A 290 6.91 21.04 -26.74
N ASP A 291 8.20 21.34 -26.60
CA ASP A 291 9.32 20.42 -26.75
C ASP A 291 9.67 19.64 -25.47
N VAL A 292 8.81 19.71 -24.45
CA VAL A 292 8.94 18.98 -23.19
C VAL A 292 7.68 18.15 -22.97
N ALA A 293 7.71 16.87 -23.29
CA ALA A 293 6.59 15.94 -23.13
C ALA A 293 6.39 15.53 -21.66
N TRP A 294 5.14 15.24 -21.28
CA TRP A 294 4.79 14.69 -19.97
C TRP A 294 4.56 13.19 -20.09
N ARG A 295 5.33 12.39 -19.36
CA ARG A 295 5.28 10.92 -19.41
C ARG A 295 4.78 10.36 -18.09
N ALA A 296 3.80 9.47 -18.16
CA ALA A 296 3.19 8.78 -17.02
C ALA A 296 3.21 7.25 -17.22
N GLY A 297 2.46 6.52 -16.38
CA GLY A 297 2.45 5.06 -16.35
C GLY A 297 3.33 4.47 -15.25
N SER A 298 3.93 3.31 -15.50
CA SER A 298 4.67 2.55 -14.49
C SER A 298 6.07 3.07 -14.22
N MET A 299 6.87 3.23 -15.28
CA MET A 299 8.29 3.58 -15.16
C MET A 299 8.76 4.30 -16.43
N PRO A 300 8.40 5.59 -16.61
CA PRO A 300 8.74 6.36 -17.81
C PRO A 300 10.24 6.35 -18.14
N PHE A 301 11.08 6.37 -17.12
CA PHE A 301 12.54 6.24 -17.25
C PHE A 301 13.04 5.09 -16.39
N ALA A 302 14.02 4.34 -16.92
CA ALA A 302 14.61 3.21 -16.21
C ALA A 302 15.06 3.59 -14.79
N GLY A 303 14.55 2.84 -13.81
CA GLY A 303 14.82 3.07 -12.40
C GLY A 303 13.91 4.11 -11.74
N TYR A 304 13.11 4.89 -12.47
CA TYR A 304 12.19 5.90 -11.92
C TYR A 304 10.74 5.48 -12.10
N SER A 305 10.21 4.76 -11.12
CA SER A 305 8.80 4.42 -11.06
C SER A 305 7.94 5.64 -10.72
N THR A 306 6.75 5.69 -11.30
CA THR A 306 5.70 6.68 -11.04
C THR A 306 4.43 6.00 -10.53
N GLY A 307 3.66 6.69 -9.71
CA GLY A 307 2.44 6.18 -9.08
C GLY A 307 1.25 7.11 -9.27
N GLY A 308 0.06 6.52 -9.30
CA GLY A 308 -1.20 7.23 -9.20
C GLY A 308 -1.77 6.95 -7.82
N HIS A 309 -1.47 7.81 -6.84
CA HIS A 309 -1.90 7.57 -5.47
C HIS A 309 -3.30 8.12 -5.27
N ILE A 310 -4.14 7.37 -4.56
CA ILE A 310 -5.49 7.81 -4.20
C ILE A 310 -5.57 7.94 -2.69
N HIS A 311 -6.00 9.10 -2.22
CA HIS A 311 -6.13 9.42 -0.80
C HIS A 311 -7.57 9.22 -0.37
N PHE A 312 -7.75 8.59 0.79
CA PHE A 312 -9.03 8.41 1.44
C PHE A 312 -9.00 9.15 2.76
N SER A 313 -10.00 10.00 3.00
CA SER A 313 -10.16 10.73 4.27
C SER A 313 -11.63 10.80 4.66
N GLY A 314 -11.86 11.08 5.95
CA GLY A 314 -13.19 11.01 6.53
C GLY A 314 -13.71 9.58 6.71
N PHE A 315 -12.94 8.54 6.36
CA PHE A 315 -13.37 7.14 6.39
C PHE A 315 -12.48 6.27 7.30
N PRO A 316 -13.04 5.34 8.11
CA PRO A 316 -12.24 4.43 8.94
C PRO A 316 -11.38 3.48 8.10
N PHE A 317 -10.11 3.38 8.45
CA PHE A 317 -9.16 2.48 7.79
C PHE A 317 -9.34 1.02 8.25
N SER A 318 -9.15 0.06 7.34
CA SER A 318 -9.06 -1.37 7.68
C SER A 318 -8.21 -2.14 6.69
N SER A 319 -7.60 -3.26 7.13
CA SER A 319 -6.90 -4.20 6.23
C SER A 319 -7.85 -4.75 5.17
N ARG A 320 -9.12 -5.00 5.53
CA ARG A 320 -10.16 -5.47 4.60
C ARG A 320 -10.39 -4.48 3.46
N LEU A 321 -10.45 -3.18 3.74
CA LEU A 321 -10.54 -2.15 2.70
C LEU A 321 -9.30 -2.18 1.79
N VAL A 322 -8.10 -2.28 2.35
CA VAL A 322 -6.86 -2.36 1.56
C VAL A 322 -6.86 -3.56 0.63
N ARG A 323 -7.24 -4.75 1.13
CA ARG A 323 -7.35 -5.95 0.29
C ARG A 323 -8.39 -5.76 -0.82
N ALA A 324 -9.50 -5.09 -0.54
CA ALA A 324 -10.52 -4.81 -1.55
C ALA A 324 -10.00 -3.83 -2.61
N LEU A 325 -9.27 -2.79 -2.20
CA LEU A 325 -8.59 -1.90 -3.14
C LEU A 325 -7.56 -2.65 -3.98
N ASP A 326 -6.79 -3.57 -3.39
CA ASP A 326 -5.85 -4.41 -4.15
C ASP A 326 -6.55 -5.25 -5.23
N ALA A 327 -7.67 -5.91 -4.89
CA ALA A 327 -8.38 -6.80 -5.79
C ALA A 327 -9.25 -6.10 -6.84
N TYR A 328 -9.96 -5.04 -6.44
CA TYR A 328 -11.00 -4.43 -7.28
C TYR A 328 -10.58 -3.09 -7.89
N LEU A 329 -9.41 -2.56 -7.53
CA LEU A 329 -8.84 -1.35 -8.13
C LEU A 329 -7.40 -1.60 -8.61
N GLY A 330 -6.54 -2.14 -7.75
CA GLY A 330 -5.13 -2.40 -8.04
C GLY A 330 -4.96 -3.39 -9.18
N LEU A 331 -5.65 -4.54 -9.12
CA LEU A 331 -5.59 -5.56 -10.16
C LEU A 331 -6.21 -5.10 -11.51
N PRO A 332 -7.42 -4.50 -11.56
CA PRO A 332 -7.96 -3.95 -12.80
C PRO A 332 -7.05 -2.90 -13.45
N LEU A 333 -6.47 -1.98 -12.67
CA LEU A 333 -5.52 -1.02 -13.21
C LEU A 333 -4.23 -1.69 -13.69
N MET A 334 -3.74 -2.70 -12.96
CA MET A 334 -2.57 -3.50 -13.35
C MET A 334 -2.75 -4.16 -14.74
N ALA A 335 -3.96 -4.62 -15.04
CA ALA A 335 -4.28 -5.33 -16.28
C ALA A 335 -4.08 -4.49 -17.55
N VAL A 336 -4.20 -3.16 -17.44
CA VAL A 336 -4.03 -2.23 -18.57
C VAL A 336 -2.68 -1.49 -18.54
N GLU A 337 -1.80 -1.80 -17.57
CA GLU A 337 -0.44 -1.23 -17.50
C GLU A 337 0.47 -1.80 -18.60
N ASN A 338 1.54 -1.07 -18.95
CA ASN A 338 2.59 -1.64 -19.78
C ASN A 338 3.29 -2.80 -19.04
N PRO A 339 3.26 -4.05 -19.56
CA PRO A 339 3.76 -5.25 -18.88
C PRO A 339 5.23 -5.12 -18.46
N THR A 340 6.06 -4.73 -19.43
CA THR A 340 7.52 -4.67 -19.30
C THR A 340 7.96 -3.65 -18.24
N ARG A 341 7.35 -2.47 -18.25
CA ARG A 341 7.70 -1.40 -17.29
C ARG A 341 7.17 -1.70 -15.90
N ALA A 342 5.99 -2.32 -15.80
CA ALA A 342 5.35 -2.60 -14.53
C ALA A 342 6.08 -3.68 -13.71
N LEU A 343 6.72 -4.66 -14.36
CA LEU A 343 7.58 -5.68 -13.72
C LEU A 343 8.69 -5.07 -12.86
N GLY A 344 9.32 -3.98 -13.32
CA GLY A 344 10.38 -3.30 -12.59
C GLY A 344 9.89 -2.48 -11.40
N ARG A 345 8.62 -2.04 -11.44
CA ARG A 345 7.97 -1.20 -10.43
C ARG A 345 7.48 -2.02 -9.24
N ARG A 346 6.55 -2.96 -9.46
CA ARG A 346 5.75 -3.61 -8.41
C ARG A 346 6.55 -4.23 -7.25
N PRO A 347 7.68 -4.95 -7.46
CA PRO A 347 8.43 -5.52 -6.34
C PRO A 347 9.01 -4.47 -5.38
N ARG A 348 9.16 -3.21 -5.82
CA ARG A 348 9.81 -2.13 -5.07
C ARG A 348 8.87 -0.98 -4.71
N TYR A 349 7.87 -0.72 -5.53
CA TYR A 349 6.94 0.41 -5.45
C TYR A 349 5.59 0.02 -6.04
N GLY A 350 4.49 0.35 -5.35
CA GLY A 350 3.16 -0.07 -5.79
C GLY A 350 2.96 -1.59 -5.73
N PHE A 351 3.49 -2.22 -4.68
CA PHE A 351 3.17 -3.60 -4.34
C PHE A 351 1.77 -3.69 -3.71
N LEU A 352 1.20 -4.88 -3.63
CA LEU A 352 -0.10 -5.09 -2.96
C LEU A 352 -0.05 -4.59 -1.51
N GLY A 353 -1.02 -3.76 -1.15
CA GLY A 353 -1.10 -3.10 0.15
C GLY A 353 -0.07 -2.00 0.42
N ASP A 354 0.50 -1.41 -0.63
CA ASP A 354 1.35 -0.21 -0.50
C ASP A 354 0.46 0.96 -0.06
N VAL A 355 0.45 1.22 1.25
CA VAL A 355 -0.38 2.23 1.91
C VAL A 355 0.48 3.12 2.79
N ARG A 356 0.15 4.41 2.83
CA ARG A 356 0.77 5.38 3.73
C ARG A 356 -0.27 6.15 4.52
N HIS A 357 -0.20 6.09 5.83
CA HIS A 357 -1.04 6.92 6.70
C HIS A 357 -0.60 8.39 6.66
N LYS A 358 -1.59 9.29 6.73
CA LYS A 358 -1.37 10.74 6.67
C LYS A 358 -1.77 11.40 7.99
N SER A 359 -1.02 12.42 8.40
CA SER A 359 -1.19 13.07 9.71
C SER A 359 -2.50 13.82 9.90
N TYR A 360 -3.17 14.20 8.80
CA TYR A 360 -4.46 14.89 8.82
C TYR A 360 -5.66 13.94 8.99
N GLY A 361 -5.41 12.65 9.17
CA GLY A 361 -6.43 11.61 9.21
C GLY A 361 -6.70 11.01 7.83
N GLY A 362 -6.72 9.69 7.75
CA GLY A 362 -6.85 8.95 6.48
C GLY A 362 -5.55 8.33 5.99
N PHE A 363 -5.56 7.89 4.73
CA PHE A 363 -4.45 7.16 4.13
C PHE A 363 -4.37 7.36 2.62
N GLU A 364 -3.19 7.07 2.08
CA GLU A 364 -2.83 7.09 0.67
C GLU A 364 -2.64 5.65 0.20
N TYR A 365 -3.38 5.24 -0.82
CA TYR A 365 -3.24 3.94 -1.50
C TYR A 365 -2.37 4.10 -2.75
N ARG A 366 -1.33 3.28 -2.87
CA ARG A 366 -0.17 3.54 -3.76
C ARG A 366 0.14 2.42 -4.75
N THR A 367 -0.63 1.33 -4.69
CA THR A 367 -0.48 0.17 -5.58
C THR A 367 -0.48 0.57 -7.07
N PRO A 368 -1.42 1.38 -7.58
CA PRO A 368 -1.50 1.66 -9.02
C PRO A 368 -0.33 2.46 -9.57
N ALA A 369 0.11 2.15 -10.80
CA ALA A 369 0.94 3.06 -11.59
C ALA A 369 0.22 4.40 -11.85
N SER A 370 0.93 5.37 -12.44
CA SER A 370 0.32 6.66 -12.74
C SER A 370 -0.69 6.54 -13.87
N PHE A 371 -1.97 6.36 -13.50
CA PHE A 371 -3.12 6.23 -14.39
C PHE A 371 -3.47 7.51 -15.17
N ILE A 372 -2.86 8.65 -14.86
CA ILE A 372 -3.04 9.91 -15.61
C ILE A 372 -2.63 9.80 -17.10
N VAL A 373 -2.00 8.70 -17.50
CA VAL A 373 -1.73 8.36 -18.90
C VAL A 373 -2.98 8.33 -19.76
N ASP A 374 -4.15 8.02 -19.18
CA ASP A 374 -5.44 8.02 -19.89
C ASP A 374 -6.53 8.69 -19.03
N PRO A 375 -7.26 9.70 -19.57
CA PRO A 375 -8.29 10.41 -18.82
C PRO A 375 -9.49 9.54 -18.43
N LYS A 376 -9.90 8.59 -19.29
CA LYS A 376 -11.02 7.68 -18.99
C LYS A 376 -10.62 6.70 -17.90
N VAL A 377 -9.41 6.13 -17.98
CA VAL A 377 -8.88 5.26 -16.93
C VAL A 377 -8.71 6.02 -15.61
N THR A 378 -8.29 7.28 -15.66
CA THR A 378 -8.19 8.13 -14.46
C THR A 378 -9.53 8.33 -13.78
N LEU A 379 -10.57 8.65 -14.56
CA LEU A 379 -11.92 8.81 -14.01
C LEU A 379 -12.48 7.47 -13.48
N ALA A 380 -12.23 6.36 -14.19
CA ALA A 380 -12.57 5.01 -13.74
C ALA A 380 -11.89 4.66 -12.41
N ALA A 381 -10.60 5.00 -12.25
CA ALA A 381 -9.84 4.78 -11.02
C ALA A 381 -10.47 5.52 -9.83
N PHE A 382 -10.86 6.79 -10.00
CA PHE A 382 -11.55 7.55 -8.94
C PHE A 382 -12.94 7.00 -8.65
N ALA A 383 -13.70 6.62 -9.68
CA ALA A 383 -15.04 6.04 -9.53
C ALA A 383 -15.00 4.69 -8.81
N LEU A 384 -14.10 3.78 -9.21
CA LEU A 384 -13.86 2.50 -8.54
C LEU A 384 -13.39 2.70 -7.10
N ALA A 385 -12.40 3.58 -6.87
CA ALA A 385 -11.92 3.87 -5.53
C ALA A 385 -13.05 4.31 -4.59
N HIS A 386 -13.92 5.22 -5.06
CA HIS A 386 -15.08 5.68 -4.30
C HIS A 386 -16.07 4.53 -4.07
N LEU A 387 -16.47 3.82 -5.11
CA LEU A 387 -17.45 2.73 -5.04
C LEU A 387 -16.97 1.63 -4.08
N ILE A 388 -15.70 1.23 -4.18
CA ILE A 388 -15.09 0.21 -3.31
C ILE A 388 -15.06 0.71 -1.85
N ALA A 389 -14.63 1.95 -1.59
CA ALA A 389 -14.62 2.47 -0.22
C ALA A 389 -16.00 2.45 0.44
N VAL A 390 -17.07 2.66 -0.33
CA VAL A 390 -18.45 2.60 0.17
C VAL A 390 -18.93 1.15 0.36
N HIS A 391 -18.56 0.23 -0.52
CA HIS A 391 -19.17 -1.11 -0.59
C HIS A 391 -18.21 -2.28 -0.33
N TYR A 392 -17.00 -2.05 0.16
CA TYR A 392 -16.01 -3.14 0.35
C TYR A 392 -16.47 -4.26 1.31
N ILE A 393 -17.49 -4.01 2.14
CA ILE A 393 -18.08 -5.03 3.01
C ILE A 393 -18.97 -5.99 2.22
N GLU A 394 -19.58 -5.55 1.12
CA GLU A 394 -20.44 -6.34 0.23
C GLU A 394 -19.63 -7.10 -0.83
N LEU A 395 -18.38 -6.68 -1.06
CA LEU A 395 -17.50 -7.36 -1.99
C LEU A 395 -17.09 -8.75 -1.47
N PRO A 396 -17.10 -9.77 -2.34
CA PRO A 396 -16.81 -11.14 -1.94
C PRO A 396 -15.36 -11.30 -1.47
N GLU A 397 -15.11 -12.47 -0.89
CA GLU A 397 -13.80 -12.83 -0.35
C GLU A 397 -12.67 -12.70 -1.37
N ILE A 398 -11.51 -12.24 -0.87
CA ILE A 398 -10.41 -11.74 -1.68
C ILE A 398 -9.39 -12.87 -1.90
N TRP A 399 -9.60 -13.60 -2.99
CA TRP A 399 -8.69 -14.64 -3.51
C TRP A 399 -7.32 -14.12 -3.93
N LEU A 400 -7.14 -12.80 -4.07
CA LEU A 400 -5.87 -12.19 -4.49
C LEU A 400 -4.70 -12.53 -3.56
N TYR A 401 -4.98 -12.94 -2.31
CA TYR A 401 -3.96 -13.33 -1.34
C TYR A 401 -3.55 -14.81 -1.42
N ASP A 402 -4.13 -15.57 -2.34
CA ASP A 402 -3.57 -16.88 -2.70
C ASP A 402 -2.13 -16.71 -3.24
N PRO A 403 -1.15 -17.50 -2.76
CA PRO A 403 0.25 -17.39 -3.21
C PRO A 403 0.43 -17.47 -4.73
N GLN A 404 -0.36 -18.29 -5.41
CA GLN A 404 -0.29 -18.45 -6.86
C GLN A 404 -0.79 -17.20 -7.57
N VAL A 405 -1.93 -16.65 -7.15
CA VAL A 405 -2.47 -15.44 -7.75
C VAL A 405 -1.55 -14.24 -7.52
N GLN A 406 -0.98 -14.10 -6.31
CA GLN A 406 0.02 -13.08 -6.05
C GLN A 406 1.24 -13.25 -6.96
N SER A 407 1.72 -14.48 -7.17
CA SER A 407 2.81 -14.73 -8.13
C SER A 407 2.47 -14.14 -9.50
N HIS A 408 1.31 -14.48 -10.05
CA HIS A 408 0.85 -13.99 -11.35
C HIS A 408 0.78 -12.45 -11.39
N PHE A 409 0.31 -11.80 -10.32
CA PHE A 409 0.32 -10.33 -10.21
C PHE A 409 1.74 -9.75 -10.30
N TYR A 410 2.70 -10.30 -9.56
CA TYR A 410 4.07 -9.77 -9.56
C TYR A 410 4.83 -10.09 -10.85
N SER A 411 4.58 -11.22 -11.50
CA SER A 411 5.19 -11.61 -12.79
C SER A 411 4.39 -11.16 -14.02
N HIS A 412 3.27 -10.46 -13.84
CA HIS A 412 2.41 -9.98 -14.94
C HIS A 412 1.87 -11.10 -15.85
N GLU A 413 1.48 -12.24 -15.28
CA GLU A 413 0.87 -13.33 -16.06
C GLU A 413 -0.61 -13.03 -16.29
N ILE A 414 -0.90 -12.10 -17.22
CA ILE A 414 -2.25 -11.57 -17.42
C ILE A 414 -3.28 -12.64 -17.81
N ASN A 415 -2.87 -13.63 -18.58
CA ASN A 415 -3.74 -14.74 -19.01
C ASN A 415 -4.24 -15.55 -17.81
N GLU A 416 -3.37 -15.81 -16.84
CA GLU A 416 -3.71 -16.52 -15.60
C GLU A 416 -4.59 -15.66 -14.67
N LEU A 417 -4.53 -14.33 -14.82
CA LEU A 417 -5.30 -13.38 -14.04
C LEU A 417 -6.68 -13.06 -14.65
N HIS A 418 -6.90 -13.38 -15.93
CA HIS A 418 -8.15 -13.05 -16.63
C HIS A 418 -9.42 -13.60 -15.93
N PRO A 419 -9.48 -14.87 -15.50
CA PRO A 419 -10.67 -15.39 -14.80
C PRO A 419 -10.98 -14.64 -13.51
N TYR A 420 -9.94 -14.11 -12.87
CA TYR A 420 -10.05 -13.34 -11.63
C TYR A 420 -10.49 -11.89 -11.90
N LEU A 421 -10.00 -11.28 -12.99
CA LEU A 421 -10.46 -9.98 -13.46
C LEU A 421 -11.94 -10.00 -13.84
N GLU A 422 -12.41 -11.04 -14.53
CA GLU A 422 -13.84 -11.24 -14.83
C GLU A 422 -14.68 -11.30 -13.55
N GLN A 423 -14.23 -12.07 -12.56
CA GLN A 423 -14.90 -12.13 -11.26
C GLN A 423 -14.93 -10.77 -10.56
N CYS A 424 -13.86 -9.98 -10.65
CA CYS A 424 -13.83 -8.61 -10.13
C CYS A 424 -14.89 -7.73 -10.80
N MET A 425 -14.94 -7.74 -12.13
CA MET A 425 -15.88 -6.91 -12.88
C MET A 425 -17.33 -7.31 -12.58
N VAL A 426 -17.63 -8.61 -12.50
CA VAL A 426 -18.96 -9.12 -12.13
C VAL A 426 -19.34 -8.70 -10.70
N ALA A 427 -18.41 -8.79 -9.74
CA ALA A 427 -18.67 -8.38 -8.37
C ALA A 427 -18.97 -6.88 -8.27
N ILE A 428 -18.19 -6.04 -8.98
CA ILE A 428 -18.42 -4.59 -9.03
C ILE A 428 -19.75 -4.25 -9.68
N ARG A 429 -20.08 -4.86 -10.83
CA ARG A 429 -21.35 -4.65 -11.54
C ARG A 429 -22.58 -5.03 -10.72
N ARG A 430 -22.43 -5.94 -9.73
CA ARG A 430 -23.50 -6.36 -8.81
C ARG A 430 -23.74 -5.41 -7.63
N LEU A 431 -22.85 -4.44 -7.39
CA LEU A 431 -23.01 -3.52 -6.28
C LEU A 431 -24.24 -2.61 -6.50
N PRO A 432 -25.04 -2.32 -5.45
CA PRO A 432 -26.25 -1.51 -5.59
C PRO A 432 -26.01 -0.12 -6.18
N ALA A 433 -24.86 0.50 -5.89
CA ALA A 433 -24.52 1.83 -6.39
C ALA A 433 -23.83 1.83 -7.76
N TYR A 434 -23.56 0.67 -8.36
CA TYR A 434 -22.78 0.54 -9.60
C TYR A 434 -23.31 1.43 -10.73
N ARG A 435 -24.63 1.43 -10.95
CA ARG A 435 -25.29 2.20 -12.02
C ARG A 435 -24.96 3.70 -12.00
N ARG A 436 -24.61 4.27 -10.84
CA ARG A 436 -24.20 5.69 -10.74
C ARG A 436 -22.80 5.96 -11.28
N TYR A 437 -21.98 4.92 -11.39
CA TYR A 437 -20.57 4.96 -11.79
C TYR A 437 -20.31 4.24 -13.12
N GLU A 438 -21.33 3.64 -13.72
CA GLU A 438 -21.23 2.76 -14.89
C GLU A 438 -20.51 3.45 -16.05
N GLU A 439 -20.95 4.65 -16.43
CA GLU A 439 -20.33 5.44 -17.52
C GLU A 439 -18.84 5.71 -17.28
N GLN A 440 -18.45 5.88 -16.02
CA GLN A 440 -17.06 6.15 -15.63
C GLN A 440 -16.20 4.89 -15.56
N ILE A 441 -16.77 3.75 -15.16
CA ILE A 441 -16.03 2.50 -14.90
C ILE A 441 -15.92 1.63 -16.15
N GLU A 442 -17.00 1.51 -16.93
CA GLU A 442 -17.06 0.61 -18.10
C GLU A 442 -15.93 0.83 -19.13
N PRO A 443 -15.42 2.06 -19.38
CA PRO A 443 -14.28 2.23 -20.28
C PRO A 443 -13.04 1.42 -19.87
N LEU A 444 -12.74 1.32 -18.56
CA LEU A 444 -11.63 0.50 -18.07
C LEU A 444 -11.95 -0.99 -18.22
N PHE A 445 -13.17 -1.41 -17.92
CA PHE A 445 -13.57 -2.80 -18.06
C PHE A 445 -13.53 -3.26 -19.51
N HIS A 446 -13.96 -2.40 -20.44
CA HIS A 446 -13.84 -2.67 -21.87
C HIS A 446 -12.39 -2.89 -22.30
N MET A 447 -11.45 -2.03 -21.84
CA MET A 447 -10.03 -2.24 -22.12
C MET A 447 -9.54 -3.59 -21.60
N ILE A 448 -9.94 -3.98 -20.38
CA ILE A 448 -9.57 -5.28 -19.80
C ILE A 448 -10.13 -6.44 -20.64
N GLU A 449 -11.41 -6.37 -21.02
CA GLU A 449 -12.10 -7.38 -21.82
C GLU A 449 -11.49 -7.51 -23.23
N GLN A 450 -11.00 -6.41 -23.81
CA GLN A 450 -10.30 -6.39 -25.10
C GLN A 450 -8.79 -6.66 -24.97
N GLN A 451 -8.28 -6.87 -23.75
CA GLN A 451 -6.85 -7.02 -23.45
C GLN A 451 -5.99 -5.85 -23.97
N GLU A 452 -6.57 -4.65 -23.93
CA GLU A 452 -5.90 -3.41 -24.29
C GLU A 452 -5.04 -2.91 -23.13
N ILE A 453 -3.90 -2.32 -23.49
CA ILE A 453 -3.03 -1.60 -22.56
C ILE A 453 -3.06 -0.12 -22.89
N TRP A 454 -2.90 0.74 -21.88
CA TRP A 454 -2.73 2.17 -22.13
C TRP A 454 -1.38 2.46 -22.81
N ASP A 455 -1.31 3.57 -23.54
CA ASP A 455 -0.10 3.98 -24.22
C ASP A 455 0.76 4.91 -23.34
N GLU A 456 1.79 4.35 -22.69
CA GLU A 456 2.76 5.13 -21.90
C GLU A 456 3.75 5.95 -22.75
N THR A 457 3.60 6.00 -24.07
CA THR A 457 4.43 6.78 -24.99
C THR A 457 3.79 8.08 -25.44
N VAL A 458 2.54 8.36 -25.05
CA VAL A 458 1.87 9.64 -25.33
C VAL A 458 2.42 10.76 -24.45
N ASP A 459 2.26 12.00 -24.90
CA ASP A 459 2.34 13.15 -24.01
C ASP A 459 0.99 13.28 -23.31
N VAL A 460 0.97 13.15 -21.98
CA VAL A 460 -0.24 13.21 -21.16
C VAL A 460 -1.09 14.45 -21.48
N ARG A 461 -0.48 15.56 -21.88
CA ARG A 461 -1.22 16.78 -22.23
C ARG A 461 -2.09 16.62 -23.48
N ASP A 462 -1.70 15.80 -24.45
CA ASP A 462 -2.45 15.61 -25.69
C ASP A 462 -3.77 14.90 -25.41
N VAL A 463 -3.71 13.78 -24.69
CA VAL A 463 -4.90 12.97 -24.37
C VAL A 463 -5.84 13.65 -23.37
N TRP A 464 -5.34 14.60 -22.57
CA TRP A 464 -6.14 15.44 -21.66
C TRP A 464 -6.58 16.79 -22.24
N GLU A 465 -6.24 17.07 -23.50
CA GLU A 465 -6.52 18.34 -24.17
C GLU A 465 -6.00 19.56 -23.38
N ILE A 466 -4.79 19.44 -22.83
CA ILE A 466 -4.12 20.51 -22.10
C ILE A 466 -3.20 21.27 -23.05
N PRO A 467 -3.37 22.60 -23.22
CA PRO A 467 -2.49 23.38 -24.08
C PRO A 467 -1.03 23.28 -23.66
N LYS A 468 -0.15 22.98 -24.61
CA LYS A 468 1.31 22.95 -24.39
C LYS A 468 1.95 24.34 -24.40
N ARG A 469 1.22 25.32 -24.94
CA ARG A 469 1.64 26.72 -25.03
C ARG A 469 0.49 27.64 -24.69
N PHE A 470 0.77 28.63 -23.86
CA PHE A 470 -0.13 29.72 -23.52
C PHE A 470 0.48 31.03 -24.03
N ALA A 471 -0.37 31.93 -24.53
CA ALA A 471 0.05 33.29 -24.83
C ALA A 471 0.60 33.94 -23.54
N ASN A 472 1.73 34.64 -23.63
CA ASN A 472 2.38 35.24 -22.47
C ASN A 472 1.46 36.29 -21.83
N THR A 473 0.75 35.92 -20.77
CA THR A 473 0.31 36.86 -19.76
C THR A 473 1.44 37.01 -18.76
N SER A 474 2.22 38.09 -18.91
CA SER A 474 3.12 38.71 -17.91
C SER A 474 3.94 37.73 -17.04
N SER A 475 5.21 37.54 -17.43
CA SER A 475 6.26 36.78 -16.74
C SER A 475 6.16 36.69 -15.21
N VAL A 476 5.89 35.50 -14.68
CA VAL A 476 6.26 35.15 -13.30
C VAL A 476 7.77 34.88 -13.32
N PRO A 477 8.61 35.62 -12.56
CA PRO A 477 10.05 35.45 -12.63
C PRO A 477 10.46 34.08 -12.09
N ALA A 478 11.29 33.38 -12.87
CA ALA A 478 11.94 32.15 -12.45
C ALA A 478 12.64 32.35 -11.09
N VAL A 479 12.48 31.39 -10.18
CA VAL A 479 13.04 31.43 -8.83
C VAL A 479 14.56 31.64 -8.90
N LYS A 480 15.02 32.86 -8.62
CA LYS A 480 16.45 33.20 -8.57
C LYS A 480 17.09 32.46 -7.38
N ARG A 481 17.98 31.50 -7.66
CA ARG A 481 18.90 30.93 -6.68
C ARG A 481 19.80 32.04 -6.11
N ARG A 482 19.63 32.38 -4.83
CA ARG A 482 20.60 33.20 -4.08
C ARG A 482 21.95 32.46 -4.01
N ARG A 483 22.95 32.92 -4.76
CA ARG A 483 24.36 32.58 -4.53
C ARG A 483 24.76 33.14 -3.15
N ARG A 484 25.09 32.28 -2.19
CA ARG A 484 25.79 32.69 -0.96
C ARG A 484 27.19 33.16 -1.38
N LYS A 485 27.51 34.44 -1.12
CA LYS A 485 28.88 34.95 -1.17
C LYS A 485 29.70 34.22 -0.11
N ARG A 486 30.85 33.70 -0.54
CA ARG A 486 31.92 33.20 0.32
C ARG A 486 32.50 34.41 1.06
N VAL A 487 32.41 34.43 2.39
CA VAL A 487 33.18 35.36 3.21
C VAL A 487 34.57 34.76 3.33
N GLN A 488 35.59 35.47 2.83
CA GLN A 488 36.99 35.21 3.15
C GLN A 488 37.27 35.89 4.48
N SER A 489 37.67 35.10 5.49
CA SER A 489 38.31 35.60 6.71
C SER A 489 39.78 35.85 6.41
N SER A 490 40.23 37.06 6.76
CA SER A 490 41.63 37.33 7.11
C SER A 490 41.88 36.85 8.54
#